data_AF-A0A958KCV6-F1
#
_entry.id   AF-A0A958KCV6-F1
#
_cell.length_a   1.000
_cell.length_b   1.000
_cell.length_c   1.000
_cell.angle_alpha   90.00
_cell.angle_beta   90.00
_cell.angle_gamma   90.00
#
_symmetry.space_group_name_H-M   'P 1'
#
loop_
_entity.id
_entity.type
_entity.pdbx_description
1 polymer ?
#
loop_
_entity_poly.entity_id
_entity_poly.type
_entity_poly.pdbx_seq_one_letter_code
_entity_poly.pdbx_strand_id
1 'polypeptide(L)' 'MKKSYAKSKKEYDESFQLDADKILAAMKRFKNSKKKPTSVALDETTILELKKIAEKQGLPYQVLIRVFILDGLERFKKAG' A
#
# COMPACT_ATOMS: atom_id res chain seq x y z
N MET A 1 -16.95 -16.00 -15.11
CA MET A 1 -15.87 -16.33 -14.15
C MET A 1 -16.21 -15.74 -12.80
N LYS A 2 -16.46 -16.58 -11.77
CA LYS A 2 -16.70 -16.10 -10.40
C LYS A 2 -15.37 -15.60 -9.82
N LYS A 3 -15.25 -14.28 -9.58
CA LYS A 3 -14.09 -13.69 -8.89
C LYS A 3 -14.20 -14.02 -7.40
N SER A 4 -13.41 -14.98 -6.94
CA SER A 4 -13.27 -15.27 -5.50
C SER A 4 -12.38 -14.18 -4.90
N TYR A 5 -12.95 -13.27 -4.12
CA TYR A 5 -12.18 -12.35 -3.29
C TYR A 5 -11.77 -13.13 -2.03
N ALA A 6 -10.47 -13.35 -1.84
CA ALA A 6 -9.95 -14.02 -0.66
C ALA A 6 -10.27 -13.18 0.58
N LYS A 7 -11.26 -13.63 1.36
CA LYS A 7 -11.63 -13.01 2.64
C LYS A 7 -10.62 -13.48 3.68
N SER A 8 -9.67 -12.61 4.01
CA SER A 8 -8.72 -12.75 5.13
C SER A 8 -7.78 -13.98 5.06
N LYS A 9 -6.51 -13.73 4.72
CA LYS A 9 -5.41 -14.68 4.96
C LYS A 9 -4.73 -14.34 6.29
N LYS A 10 -4.32 -15.36 7.05
CA LYS A 10 -3.56 -15.21 8.32
C LYS A 10 -2.29 -14.35 8.19
N GLU A 11 -1.71 -14.29 7.00
CA GLU A 11 -0.53 -13.45 6.68
C GLU A 11 -0.78 -11.94 6.88
N TYR A 12 -2.04 -11.50 6.98
CA TYR A 12 -2.39 -10.10 7.27
C TYR A 12 -2.43 -9.76 8.76
N ASP A 13 -2.36 -10.74 9.67
CA ASP A 13 -2.35 -10.53 11.12
C ASP A 13 -0.95 -10.14 11.66
N GLU A 14 0.09 -10.20 10.83
CA GLU A 14 1.45 -9.84 11.24
C GLU A 14 1.62 -8.32 11.38
N SER A 15 2.38 -7.89 12.39
CA SER A 15 2.68 -6.47 12.62
C SER A 15 3.48 -5.90 11.46
N PHE A 16 2.83 -5.07 10.64
CA PHE A 16 3.46 -4.42 9.51
C PHE A 16 4.32 -3.22 9.97
N GLN A 17 5.64 -3.39 9.93
CA GLN A 17 6.59 -2.29 10.12
C GLN A 17 7.03 -1.72 8.77
N LEU A 18 6.70 -0.44 8.54
CA LEU A 18 7.13 0.31 7.36
C LEU A 18 8.64 0.61 7.46
N ASP A 19 9.44 -0.09 6.67
CA ASP A 19 10.85 0.22 6.47
C ASP A 19 10.97 1.48 5.59
N ALA A 20 11.09 2.64 6.26
CA ALA A 20 11.15 3.95 5.62
C ALA A 20 12.29 4.05 4.59
N ASP A 21 13.44 3.40 4.84
CA ASP A 21 14.59 3.45 3.95
C ASP A 21 14.35 2.68 2.65
N LYS A 22 13.74 1.48 2.75
CA LYS A 22 13.30 0.73 1.55
C LYS A 22 12.27 1.50 0.74
N ILE A 23 11.34 2.18 1.41
CA ILE A 23 10.33 3.01 0.75
C ILE A 23 11.01 4.16 0.01
N LEU A 24 11.94 4.86 0.66
CA LEU A 24 12.66 5.98 0.07
C LEU A 24 13.50 5.53 -1.14
N ALA A 25 14.18 4.38 -1.03
CA ALA A 25 14.96 3.79 -2.11
C ALA A 25 14.08 3.39 -3.31
N ALA A 26 12.93 2.75 -3.06
CA ALA A 26 11.96 2.44 -4.08
C ALA A 26 11.41 3.71 -4.75
N MET A 27 11.12 4.75 -3.97
CA MET A 27 10.67 6.05 -4.50
C MET A 27 11.71 6.70 -5.41
N LYS A 28 13.01 6.61 -5.07
CA LYS A 28 14.13 7.13 -5.88
C LYS A 28 14.26 6.41 -7.22
N ARG A 29 14.11 5.08 -7.27
CA ARG A 29 14.21 4.29 -8.53
C ARG A 29 13.18 4.73 -9.58
N PHE A 30 12.00 5.16 -9.14
CA PHE A 30 10.91 5.61 -10.03
C PHE A 30 10.82 7.14 -10.15
N LYS A 31 11.88 7.89 -9.79
CA LYS A 31 11.89 9.36 -9.81
C LYS A 31 11.64 9.96 -11.20
N ASN A 32 12.08 9.27 -12.26
CA ASN A 32 12.00 9.76 -13.65
C ASN A 32 10.81 9.20 -14.44
N SER A 33 10.06 8.23 -13.89
CA SER A 33 8.84 7.73 -14.53
C SER A 33 7.66 8.65 -14.22
N LYS A 34 6.94 9.13 -15.24
CA LYS A 34 5.70 9.88 -15.04
C LYS A 34 4.69 9.01 -14.29
N LYS A 35 4.42 9.34 -13.04
CA LYS A 35 3.36 8.71 -12.25
C LYS A 35 2.02 9.14 -12.85
N LYS A 36 1.13 8.18 -13.07
CA LYS A 36 -0.23 8.49 -13.52
C LYS A 36 -1.12 8.67 -12.28
N PRO A 37 -1.89 9.75 -12.17
CA PRO A 37 -2.90 9.85 -11.12
C PRO A 37 -3.91 8.73 -11.30
N THR A 38 -4.35 8.13 -10.20
CA THR A 38 -5.31 7.02 -10.21
C THR A 38 -6.25 7.16 -9.03
N SER A 39 -7.56 7.11 -9.32
CA SER A 39 -8.59 7.10 -8.29
C SER A 39 -8.78 5.70 -7.74
N VAL A 40 -8.90 5.59 -6.42
CA VAL A 40 -9.17 4.33 -5.72
C VAL A 40 -10.42 4.56 -4.87
N ALA A 41 -11.43 3.71 -5.06
CA ALA A 41 -12.64 3.75 -4.25
C ALA A 41 -12.38 3.02 -2.92
N LEU A 42 -12.57 3.73 -1.81
CA LEU A 42 -12.46 3.25 -0.44
C LEU A 42 -13.63 3.83 0.35
N ASP A 43 -14.09 3.10 1.36
CA ASP A 43 -15.06 3.66 2.31
C ASP A 43 -14.41 4.70 3.24
N GLU A 44 -15.25 5.55 3.83
CA GLU A 44 -14.80 6.65 4.66
C GLU A 44 -14.03 6.19 5.90
N THR A 45 -14.44 5.08 6.51
CA THR A 45 -13.79 4.55 7.72
C THR A 45 -12.35 4.10 7.42
N THR A 46 -12.16 3.39 6.32
CA THR A 46 -10.85 2.99 5.81
C THR A 46 -9.96 4.20 5.51
N ILE A 47 -10.51 5.24 4.85
CA ILE A 47 -9.75 6.47 4.54
C ILE A 47 -9.25 7.15 5.82
N LEU A 48 -10.09 7.22 6.86
CA LEU A 48 -9.72 7.83 8.14
C LEU A 48 -8.63 7.04 8.85
N GLU A 49 -8.71 5.71 8.88
CA GLU A 49 -7.68 4.86 9.49
C GLU A 49 -6.34 5.01 8.76
N LEU A 50 -6.35 4.97 7.43
CA LEU A 50 -5.15 5.13 6.63
C LEU A 50 -4.48 6.49 6.83
N LYS A 51 -5.27 7.57 6.98
CA LYS A 51 -4.73 8.90 7.31
C LYS A 51 -4.06 8.91 8.69
N LYS A 52 -4.69 8.31 9.70
CA LYS A 52 -4.11 8.20 11.05
C LYS A 52 -2.81 7.40 11.05
N ILE A 53 -2.76 6.31 10.28
CA ILE A 53 -1.53 5.51 10.13
C ILE A 53 -0.43 6.35 9.47
N ALA A 54 -0.76 7.07 8.39
CA ALA A 54 0.20 7.90 7.69
C ALA A 54 0.77 9.00 8.60
N GLU A 55 -0.09 9.67 9.37
CA GLU A 55 0.30 10.69 10.34
C GLU A 55 1.22 10.13 11.44
N LYS A 56 0.85 9.00 12.05
CA LYS A 56 1.70 8.32 13.06
C LYS A 56 3.09 7.96 12.54
N GLN A 57 3.20 7.70 11.24
CA GLN A 57 4.45 7.32 10.57
C GLN A 57 5.19 8.53 9.97
N GLY A 58 4.65 9.75 10.09
CA GLY A 58 5.24 10.96 9.51
C GLY A 58 5.24 10.97 7.97
N LEU A 59 4.31 10.25 7.33
CA LEU A 59 4.23 10.09 5.88
C LEU A 59 2.97 10.76 5.30
N PRO A 60 3.02 11.30 4.08
CA PRO A 60 1.81 11.70 3.38
C PRO A 60 0.92 10.48 3.08
N TYR A 61 -0.40 10.60 3.26
CA TYR A 61 -1.38 9.56 2.95
C TYR A 61 -1.18 8.94 1.56
N GLN A 62 -0.95 9.77 0.54
CA GLN A 62 -0.71 9.30 -0.82
C GLN A 62 0.54 8.43 -0.96
N VAL A 63 1.59 8.69 -0.17
CA VAL A 63 2.81 7.87 -0.14
C VAL A 63 2.51 6.52 0.48
N LEU A 64 1.79 6.50 1.62
CA LEU A 64 1.37 5.26 2.28
C LEU A 64 0.56 4.37 1.35
N ILE A 65 -0.46 4.92 0.68
CA ILE A 65 -1.30 4.18 -0.26
C ILE A 65 -0.48 3.58 -1.39
N ARG A 66 0.46 4.35 -1.94
CA ARG A 66 1.34 3.86 -3.00
C ARG A 66 2.20 2.69 -2.53
N VAL A 67 2.72 2.75 -1.31
CA VAL A 67 3.50 1.64 -0.72
C VAL A 67 2.62 0.40 -0.60
N PHE A 68 1.41 0.52 -0.06
CA PHE A 68 0.49 -0.60 0.10
C PHE A 68 0.11 -1.26 -1.24
N ILE A 69 -0.19 -0.46 -2.26
CA ILE A 69 -0.53 -0.98 -3.60
C ILE A 69 0.66 -1.73 -4.21
N LEU A 70 1.87 -1.19 -4.10
CA LEU A 70 3.07 -1.81 -4.67
C LEU A 70 3.48 -3.08 -3.92
N ASP A 71 3.46 -3.05 -2.58
CA ASP A 71 3.77 -4.22 -1.75
C ASP A 71 2.75 -5.35 -1.97
N GLY A 72 1.46 -5.01 -1.99
CA GLY A 72 0.39 -5.97 -2.28
C GLY A 72 0.55 -6.62 -3.67
N LEU A 73 0.94 -5.85 -4.68
CA LEU A 73 1.22 -6.37 -6.02
C LEU A 73 2.44 -7.31 -6.03
N GLU A 74 3.52 -6.97 -5.31
CA GLU A 74 4.70 -7.83 -5.21
C GLU A 74 4.38 -9.16 -4.51
N ARG A 75 3.66 -9.11 -3.37
CA ARG A 75 3.19 -10.31 -2.66
C ARG A 75 2.31 -11.18 -3.54
N PHE A 76 1.39 -10.56 -4.29
CA PHE A 76 0.52 -11.28 -5.23
C PHE A 76 1.33 -12.02 -6.31
N LYS A 77 2.37 -11.38 -6.86
CA LYS A 77 3.25 -11.98 -7.87
C LYS A 77 4.11 -13.12 -7.35
N LYS A 78 4.45 -13.14 -6.06
CA LYS A 78 5.23 -14.22 -5.43
C LYS A 78 4.37 -15.42 -5.05
N ALA A 79 3.08 -15.20 -4.82
CA ALA A 79 2.13 -16.23 -4.39
C ALA A 79 1.48 -17.01 -5.54
N GLY A 80 1.72 -16.61 -6.80
CA GLY A 80 1.27 -17.31 -8.01
C GLY A 80 2.45 -17.75 -8.85
#